data_AF-A0A455B2W9-F1
#
_entry.id   AF-A0A455B2W9-F1
#
_cell.length_a   1.000
_cell.length_b   1.000
_cell.length_c   1.000
_cell.angle_alpha   90.00
_cell.angle_beta   90.00
_cell.angle_gamma   90.00
#
_symmetry.space_group_name_H-M   'P 1'
#
loop_
_entity.id
_entity.type
_entity.pdbx_description
1 polymer ?
#
loop_
_entity_poly.entity_id
_entity_poly.type
_entity_poly.pdbx_seq_one_letter_code
_entity_poly.pdbx_strand_id
1 'polypeptide(L)'
;EEEERKAREEQAQREHEEYLKLKEAFVVEEEGVGETMTEEQSHSFLAEFINYIKQSKVVLLEDLASQVGLRTQDTINRIQDLLTEGTLTGVIDDRGKFIYITPEELAAMANFIRQRGRVSITELAQASNSLIAWGREPPAQVPA
;
A
#
# COMPACT_ATOMS: atom_id res chain seq x y z
N GLU A 1 -42.41 -14.09 41.72
CA GLU A 1 -41.37 -13.03 41.65
C GLU A 1 -39.95 -13.58 41.59
N GLU A 2 -39.58 -14.59 42.39
CA GLU A 2 -38.20 -15.13 42.39
C GLU A 2 -37.89 -16.00 41.15
N GLU A 3 -38.83 -16.83 40.70
CA GLU A 3 -38.68 -17.62 39.45
C GLU A 3 -38.61 -16.74 38.20
N GLU A 4 -39.35 -15.62 38.18
CA GLU A 4 -39.38 -14.71 37.05
C GLU A 4 -38.09 -13.89 36.93
N ARG A 5 -37.47 -13.52 38.06
CA ARG A 5 -36.13 -12.92 38.09
C ARG A 5 -35.06 -13.89 37.59
N LYS A 6 -35.13 -15.14 38.03
CA LYS A 6 -34.19 -16.19 37.62
C LYS A 6 -34.27 -16.48 36.12
N ALA A 7 -35.49 -16.48 35.55
CA ALA A 7 -35.69 -16.65 34.12
C ALA A 7 -35.12 -15.49 33.28
N ARG A 8 -35.25 -14.24 33.75
CA ARG A 8 -34.67 -13.08 33.06
C ARG A 8 -33.15 -13.03 33.15
N GLU A 9 -32.57 -13.42 34.28
CA GLU A 9 -31.11 -13.52 34.44
C GLU A 9 -30.53 -14.61 33.53
N GLU A 10 -31.19 -15.77 33.45
CA GLU A 10 -30.76 -16.88 32.59
C GLU A 10 -30.91 -16.53 31.10
N GLN A 11 -31.98 -15.81 30.73
CA GLN A 11 -32.16 -15.32 29.37
C GLN A 11 -31.12 -14.24 29.01
N ALA A 12 -30.84 -13.31 29.91
CA ALA A 12 -29.81 -12.27 29.69
C ALA A 12 -28.40 -12.87 29.57
N GLN A 13 -28.10 -13.94 30.30
CA GLN A 13 -26.83 -14.65 30.17
C GLN A 13 -26.73 -15.34 28.80
N ARG A 14 -27.79 -16.01 28.36
CA ARG A 14 -27.84 -16.64 27.02
C ARG A 14 -27.71 -15.61 25.90
N GLU A 15 -28.43 -14.50 26.01
CA GLU A 15 -28.34 -13.39 25.04
C GLU A 15 -26.94 -12.75 25.04
N HIS A 16 -26.28 -12.64 26.21
CA HIS A 16 -24.90 -12.15 26.30
C HIS A 16 -23.88 -13.13 25.70
N GLU A 17 -24.05 -14.43 25.93
CA GLU A 17 -23.23 -15.47 25.31
C GLU A 17 -23.41 -15.51 23.79
N GLU A 18 -24.65 -15.38 23.30
CA GLU A 18 -24.91 -15.28 21.86
C GLU A 18 -24.34 -13.99 21.27
N TYR A 19 -24.43 -12.86 21.98
CA TYR A 19 -23.79 -11.61 21.58
C TYR A 19 -22.26 -11.73 21.54
N LEU A 20 -21.64 -12.40 22.52
CA LEU A 20 -20.19 -12.65 22.53
C LEU A 20 -19.77 -13.56 21.37
N LYS A 21 -20.49 -14.65 21.12
CA LYS A 21 -20.24 -15.55 19.98
C LYS A 21 -20.44 -14.85 18.64
N LEU A 22 -21.51 -14.05 18.51
CA LEU A 22 -21.77 -13.28 17.30
C LEU A 22 -20.68 -12.22 17.13
N LYS A 23 -20.25 -11.52 18.19
CA LYS A 23 -19.13 -10.57 18.15
C LYS A 23 -17.82 -11.25 17.78
N GLU A 24 -17.54 -12.44 18.29
CA GLU A 24 -16.37 -13.24 17.92
C GLU A 24 -16.43 -13.66 16.45
N ALA A 25 -17.61 -14.02 15.93
CA ALA A 25 -17.84 -14.33 14.52
C ALA A 25 -17.90 -13.08 13.60
N PHE A 26 -18.23 -11.90 14.15
CA PHE A 26 -18.27 -10.61 13.43
C PHE A 26 -16.95 -9.85 13.50
N VAL A 27 -16.01 -10.28 14.36
CA VAL A 27 -14.59 -10.04 14.11
C VAL A 27 -14.29 -10.84 12.86
N VAL A 28 -14.53 -10.18 11.72
CA VAL A 28 -14.13 -10.65 10.40
C VAL A 28 -12.69 -11.10 10.56
N GLU A 29 -12.47 -12.41 10.44
CA GLU A 29 -11.21 -12.98 10.00
C GLU A 29 -10.93 -12.40 8.62
N GLU A 30 -10.53 -11.12 8.56
CA GLU A 30 -9.62 -10.68 7.54
C GLU A 30 -8.34 -11.39 7.96
N GLU A 31 -8.14 -12.59 7.39
CA GLU A 31 -6.92 -13.38 7.47
C GLU A 31 -5.73 -12.48 7.14
N GLY A 32 -5.26 -11.72 8.12
CA GLY A 32 -3.85 -11.43 8.25
C GLY A 32 -3.23 -12.79 8.51
N VAL A 33 -2.80 -13.46 7.44
CA VAL A 33 -2.13 -14.75 7.45
C VAL A 33 -0.98 -14.67 8.46
N GLY A 34 -1.27 -15.09 9.68
CA GLY A 34 -0.31 -15.45 10.71
C GLY A 34 0.19 -16.88 10.51
N GLU A 35 0.19 -17.38 9.26
CA GLU A 35 1.07 -18.49 8.93
C GLU A 35 2.47 -17.91 8.85
N THR A 36 3.39 -18.44 9.65
CA THR A 36 4.82 -18.20 9.47
C THR A 36 5.20 -18.68 8.06
N MET A 37 5.13 -17.77 7.09
CA MET A 37 5.60 -17.99 5.73
C MET A 37 7.06 -18.45 5.82
N THR A 38 7.44 -19.44 5.02
CA THR A 38 8.86 -19.80 4.95
C THR A 38 9.67 -18.61 4.44
N GLU A 39 10.97 -18.55 4.74
CA GLU A 39 11.83 -17.47 4.25
C GLU A 39 11.73 -17.32 2.73
N GLU A 40 11.69 -18.44 2.01
CA GLU A 40 11.55 -18.49 0.55
C GLU A 40 10.22 -17.89 0.06
N GLN A 41 9.11 -18.21 0.73
CA GLN A 41 7.79 -17.64 0.42
C GLN A 41 7.76 -16.14 0.70
N SER A 42 8.40 -15.71 1.78
CA SER A 42 8.52 -14.31 2.17
C SER A 42 9.31 -13.50 1.15
N HIS A 43 10.42 -14.05 0.65
CA HIS A 43 11.22 -13.44 -0.41
C HIS A 43 10.48 -13.36 -1.74
N SER A 44 9.76 -14.41 -2.13
CA SER A 44 8.95 -14.41 -3.35
C SER A 44 7.86 -13.35 -3.30
N PHE A 45 7.14 -13.28 -2.18
CA PHE A 45 6.09 -12.28 -1.95
C PHE A 45 6.63 -10.85 -2.03
N LEU A 46 7.77 -10.57 -1.39
CA LEU A 46 8.39 -9.24 -1.43
C LEU A 46 8.80 -8.85 -2.86
N ALA A 47 9.33 -9.80 -3.64
CA ALA A 47 9.71 -9.56 -5.02
C ALA A 47 8.49 -9.24 -5.90
N GLU A 48 7.39 -9.98 -5.76
CA GLU A 48 6.13 -9.73 -6.47
C GLU A 48 5.54 -8.36 -6.09
N PHE A 49 5.54 -8.03 -4.80
CA PHE A 49 5.12 -6.73 -4.28
C PHE A 49 5.88 -5.56 -4.93
N ILE A 50 7.22 -5.65 -4.94
CA ILE A 50 8.09 -4.63 -5.55
C ILE A 50 7.84 -4.54 -7.06
N ASN A 51 7.71 -5.68 -7.74
CA ASN A 51 7.48 -5.73 -9.18
C ASN A 51 6.14 -5.09 -9.56
N TYR A 52 5.09 -5.36 -8.79
CA TYR A 52 3.78 -4.77 -9.01
C TYR A 52 3.82 -3.23 -8.90
N ILE A 53 4.49 -2.71 -7.88
CA ILE A 53 4.67 -1.26 -7.70
C ILE A 53 5.43 -0.65 -8.87
N LYS A 54 6.54 -1.28 -9.30
CA LYS A 54 7.37 -0.80 -10.41
C LYS A 54 6.61 -0.78 -11.74
N GLN A 55 5.76 -1.77 -11.99
CA GLN A 55 4.97 -1.88 -13.23
C GLN A 55 3.80 -0.90 -13.25
N SER A 56 3.03 -0.83 -12.16
CA SER A 56 1.85 0.02 -12.08
C SER A 56 2.19 1.51 -12.01
N LYS A 57 3.37 1.83 -11.47
CA LYS A 57 3.94 3.18 -11.29
C LYS A 57 3.17 4.10 -10.35
N VAL A 58 1.84 4.15 -10.46
CA VAL A 58 0.93 4.85 -9.56
C VAL A 58 0.06 3.80 -8.90
N VAL A 59 0.09 3.73 -7.57
CA VAL A 59 -0.61 2.70 -6.80
C VAL A 59 -1.40 3.35 -5.67
N LEU A 60 -2.68 2.97 -5.51
CA LEU A 60 -3.43 3.32 -4.32
C LEU A 60 -3.02 2.37 -3.19
N LEU A 61 -2.66 2.93 -2.03
CA LEU A 61 -2.14 2.15 -0.91
C LEU A 61 -3.19 1.19 -0.33
N GLU A 62 -4.46 1.59 -0.36
CA GLU A 62 -5.59 0.73 0.05
C GLU A 62 -5.74 -0.47 -0.88
N ASP A 63 -5.81 -0.25 -2.19
CA ASP A 63 -5.92 -1.33 -3.18
C ASP A 63 -4.74 -2.30 -3.09
N LEU A 64 -3.53 -1.76 -2.93
CA LEU A 64 -2.33 -2.57 -2.75
C LEU A 64 -2.42 -3.42 -1.50
N ALA A 65 -2.86 -2.84 -0.38
CA ALA A 65 -3.03 -3.54 0.89
C ALA A 65 -4.07 -4.66 0.78
N SER A 66 -5.22 -4.39 0.16
CA SER A 66 -6.26 -5.39 -0.11
C SER A 66 -5.78 -6.51 -1.02
N GLN A 67 -5.00 -6.20 -2.06
CA GLN A 67 -4.47 -7.22 -2.98
C GLN A 67 -3.49 -8.18 -2.30
N VAL A 68 -2.78 -7.72 -1.28
CA VAL A 68 -1.77 -8.51 -0.57
C VAL A 68 -2.22 -9.02 0.80
N GLY A 69 -3.47 -8.77 1.18
CA GLY A 69 -4.02 -9.20 2.47
C GLY A 69 -3.36 -8.53 3.68
N LEU A 70 -2.86 -7.31 3.54
CA LEU A 70 -2.26 -6.53 4.63
C LEU A 70 -3.15 -5.36 5.02
N ARG A 71 -2.98 -4.87 6.25
CA ARG A 71 -3.57 -3.58 6.64
C ARG A 71 -2.87 -2.46 5.87
N THR A 72 -3.63 -1.42 5.49
CA THR A 72 -3.08 -0.25 4.79
C THR A 72 -1.87 0.36 5.50
N GLN A 73 -1.91 0.44 6.84
CA GLN A 73 -0.78 0.97 7.62
C GLN A 73 0.47 0.09 7.54
N ASP A 74 0.31 -1.24 7.50
CA ASP A 74 1.43 -2.17 7.38
C ASP A 74 2.05 -2.09 5.99
N THR A 75 1.22 -1.93 4.95
CA THR A 75 1.67 -1.66 3.58
C THR A 75 2.45 -0.34 3.48
N ILE A 76 1.97 0.71 4.15
CA ILE A 76 2.68 2.00 4.23
C ILE A 76 4.05 1.84 4.88
N ASN A 77 4.10 1.17 6.03
CA ASN A 77 5.35 0.96 6.76
C ASN A 77 6.35 0.17 5.89
N ARG A 78 5.92 -0.91 5.23
CA ARG A 78 6.77 -1.68 4.30
C ARG A 78 7.30 -0.83 3.16
N ILE A 79 6.49 0.04 2.56
CA ILE A 79 6.95 0.96 1.51
C ILE A 79 7.98 1.95 2.06
N GLN A 80 7.76 2.49 3.26
CA GLN A 80 8.70 3.40 3.92
C GLN A 80 10.05 2.74 4.23
N ASP A 81 10.03 1.48 4.65
CA ASP A 81 11.24 0.70 4.87
C ASP A 81 12.00 0.51 3.54
N LEU A 82 11.29 0.08 2.47
CA LEU A 82 11.87 -0.07 1.13
C LEU A 82 12.42 1.23 0.52
N LEU A 83 11.80 2.37 0.84
CA LEU A 83 12.30 3.71 0.46
C LEU A 83 13.57 4.07 1.23
N THR A 84 13.64 3.71 2.52
CA THR A 84 14.80 3.96 3.39
C THR A 84 16.00 3.12 2.98
N GLU A 85 15.75 1.87 2.59
CA GLU A 85 16.76 0.96 2.03
C GLU A 85 17.21 1.36 0.62
N GLY A 86 16.44 2.20 -0.09
CA GLY A 86 16.69 2.59 -1.48
C GLY A 86 16.29 1.53 -2.50
N THR A 87 15.63 0.44 -2.08
CA THR A 87 15.06 -0.59 -2.96
C THR A 87 13.93 -0.03 -3.83
N LEU A 88 13.16 0.90 -3.27
CA LEU A 88 12.17 1.71 -3.96
C LEU A 88 12.55 3.19 -3.90
N THR A 89 12.05 3.94 -4.88
CA THR A 89 12.19 5.39 -4.97
C THR A 89 10.83 5.94 -5.39
N GLY A 90 10.35 6.98 -4.72
CA GLY A 90 9.00 7.47 -4.98
C GLY A 90 8.51 8.46 -3.93
N VAL A 91 7.26 8.86 -4.08
CA VAL A 91 6.58 9.80 -3.18
C VAL A 91 5.22 9.25 -2.77
N ILE A 92 4.83 9.52 -1.52
CA ILE A 92 3.50 9.24 -1.00
C ILE A 92 2.73 10.56 -0.98
N ASP A 93 1.59 10.59 -1.67
CA ASP A 93 0.63 11.69 -1.66
C ASP A 93 -0.21 11.64 -0.37
N ASP A 94 -0.67 12.79 0.12
CA ASP A 94 -1.51 12.89 1.33
C ASP A 94 -2.85 12.16 1.20
N ARG A 95 -3.25 11.82 -0.03
CA ARG A 95 -4.45 11.05 -0.35
C ARG A 95 -4.24 9.53 -0.38
N GLY A 96 -3.10 9.03 0.08
CA GLY A 96 -2.84 7.60 0.15
C GLY A 96 -2.44 6.96 -1.18
N LYS A 97 -1.86 7.75 -2.10
CA LYS A 97 -1.29 7.22 -3.35
C LYS A 97 0.22 7.15 -3.24
N PHE A 98 0.81 6.03 -3.65
CA PHE A 98 2.24 5.93 -3.88
C PHE A 98 2.55 6.10 -5.35
N ILE A 99 3.57 6.91 -5.65
CA ILE A 99 4.06 7.11 -7.00
C ILE A 99 5.53 6.69 -7.06
N TYR A 100 5.78 5.60 -7.78
CA TYR A 100 7.12 5.11 -8.06
C TYR A 100 7.81 6.02 -9.08
N ILE A 101 9.02 6.46 -8.73
CA ILE A 101 9.91 7.24 -9.57
C ILE A 101 11.11 6.36 -9.85
N THR A 102 11.45 6.11 -11.11
CA THR A 102 12.61 5.26 -11.39
C THR A 102 13.91 5.98 -11.00
N PRO A 103 14.99 5.24 -10.67
CA PRO A 103 16.29 5.86 -10.41
C PRO A 103 16.78 6.76 -11.55
N GLU A 104 16.47 6.41 -12.80
CA GLU A 104 16.80 7.20 -13.98
C GLU A 104 16.01 8.52 -14.03
N GLU A 105 14.72 8.49 -13.71
CA GLU A 105 13.88 9.69 -13.61
C GLU A 105 14.38 10.64 -12.52
N LEU A 106 14.74 10.08 -11.36
CA LEU A 106 15.31 10.84 -10.24
C LEU A 106 16.68 11.44 -10.61
N ALA A 107 17.53 10.68 -11.30
CA ALA A 107 18.83 11.15 -11.76
C ALA A 107 18.70 12.26 -12.83
N ALA A 108 17.75 12.12 -13.75
CA ALA A 108 17.43 13.15 -14.74
C ALA A 108 16.97 14.45 -14.06
N MET A 109 16.15 14.33 -13.01
CA MET A 109 15.72 15.47 -12.20
C MET A 109 16.90 16.15 -11.50
N ALA A 110 17.77 15.37 -10.86
CA ALA A 110 18.97 15.88 -10.19
C ALA A 110 19.93 16.57 -11.18
N ASN A 111 20.07 16.03 -12.40
CA ASN A 111 20.85 16.66 -13.46
C ASN A 111 20.28 18.01 -13.89
N PHE A 112 18.96 18.09 -14.07
CA PHE A 112 18.27 19.32 -14.43
C PHE A 112 18.50 20.42 -13.38
N ILE A 113 18.34 20.10 -12.09
CA ILE A 113 18.59 21.05 -10.99
C ILE A 113 20.04 21.50 -10.97
N ARG A 114 21.00 20.57 -11.09
CA ARG A 114 22.44 20.90 -11.06
C ARG A 114 22.87 21.78 -12.23
N GLN A 115 22.36 21.53 -13.44
CA GLN A 115 22.72 22.31 -14.63
C GLN A 115 22.15 23.74 -14.58
N ARG A 116 20.95 23.91 -14.03
CA ARG A 116 20.28 25.21 -13.92
C ARG A 116 20.74 26.01 -12.68
N GLY A 117 21.23 25.32 -11.65
CA GLY A 117 21.63 25.91 -10.37
C GLY A 117 20.41 26.33 -9.53
N ARG A 118 19.80 27.48 -9.86
CA ARG A 118 18.57 27.95 -9.21
C ARG A 118 17.38 27.61 -10.10
N VAL A 119 16.42 26.89 -9.54
CA VAL A 119 15.21 26.45 -10.24
C VAL A 119 14.01 26.81 -9.39
N SER A 120 13.01 27.46 -9.98
CA SER A 120 11.73 27.67 -9.31
C SER A 120 10.90 26.38 -9.28
N ILE A 121 9.99 26.24 -8.31
CA ILE A 121 9.09 25.08 -8.23
C ILE A 121 8.29 24.93 -9.53
N THR A 122 7.87 26.05 -10.14
CA THR A 122 7.12 26.05 -11.40
C THR A 122 7.94 25.47 -12.55
N GLU A 123 9.20 25.89 -12.70
CA GLU A 123 10.09 25.34 -13.73
C GLU A 123 10.41 23.86 -13.48
N LEU A 124 10.59 23.50 -12.21
CA LEU A 124 10.83 22.12 -11.82
C LEU A 124 9.63 21.26 -12.19
N ALA A 125 8.41 21.68 -11.86
CA ALA A 125 7.18 20.96 -12.20
C ALA A 125 6.98 20.81 -13.72
N GLN A 126 7.27 21.85 -14.50
CA GLN A 126 7.21 21.78 -15.97
C GLN A 126 8.23 20.79 -16.54
N ALA A 127 9.47 20.80 -16.02
CA ALA A 127 10.49 19.85 -16.43
C ALA A 127 10.14 18.42 -15.98
N SER A 128 9.62 18.24 -14.78
CA SER A 128 9.14 16.96 -14.24
C SER A 128 8.14 16.29 -15.18
N ASN A 129 7.17 17.00 -15.72
CA ASN A 129 6.21 16.40 -16.65
C ASN A 129 6.84 15.82 -17.94
N SER A 130 8.05 16.25 -18.29
CA SER A 130 8.80 15.73 -19.44
C SER A 130 9.81 14.65 -19.05
N LEU A 131 10.40 14.76 -17.84
CA LEU A 131 11.40 13.83 -17.32
C LEU A 131 10.77 12.60 -16.66
N ILE A 132 9.52 12.74 -16.22
CA ILE A 132 8.77 11.75 -15.49
C ILE A 132 7.52 11.42 -16.31
N ALA A 133 7.54 10.27 -16.98
CA ALA A 133 6.40 9.81 -17.77
C ALA A 133 5.46 8.99 -16.90
N TRP A 134 4.43 9.61 -16.35
CA TRP A 134 3.34 8.92 -15.64
C TRP A 134 2.13 8.83 -16.58
N GLY A 135 1.82 7.64 -17.11
CA GLY A 135 0.62 7.41 -17.94
C GLY A 135 0.76 7.67 -19.44
N ARG A 136 1.97 7.68 -20.01
CA ARG A 136 2.14 7.53 -21.47
C ARG A 136 2.41 6.07 -21.80
N GLU A 137 1.55 5.45 -22.60
CA GLU A 137 1.90 4.21 -23.29
C GLU A 137 3.21 4.44 -24.06
N PRO A 138 4.13 3.46 -24.07
CA PRO A 138 5.30 3.54 -24.95
C PRO A 138 4.77 3.75 -26.37
N PRO A 139 5.38 4.65 -27.17
CA PRO A 139 4.97 4.82 -28.55
C PRO A 139 5.00 3.46 -29.23
N ALA A 140 3.85 3.03 -29.76
CA ALA A 140 3.74 1.78 -30.49
C ALA A 140 4.85 1.76 -31.55
N GLN A 141 5.75 0.78 -31.44
CA GLN A 141 6.81 0.60 -32.42
C GLN A 141 6.11 0.35 -33.75
N VAL A 142 6.20 1.32 -34.66
CA VAL A 142 5.70 1.17 -36.02
C VAL A 142 6.62 0.17 -36.69
N PRO A 143 6.15 -1.04 -37.06
CA PRO A 143 6.99 -1.97 -37.80
C PRO A 143 7.30 -1.35 -39.17
N ALA A 144 8.59 -1.42 -39.53
CA ALA A 144 9.12 -0.96 -40.80
C ALA A 144 8.54 -1.71 -42.00
#